data_AF-A0A0C9TT17-F1
#
_entry.id   AF-A0A0C9TT17-F1
#
_cell.length_a   1.000
_cell.length_b   1.000
_cell.length_c   1.000
_cell.angle_alpha   90.00
_cell.angle_beta   90.00
_cell.angle_gamma   90.00
#
_symmetry.space_group_name_H-M   'P 1'
#
loop_
_entity.id
_entity.type
_entity.pdbx_description
1 polymer ?
#
loop_
_entity_poly.entity_id
_entity_poly.type
_entity_poly.pdbx_seq_one_letter_code
_entity_poly.pdbx_strand_id
1 'polypeptide(L)'
;ITTLLVFPSQIEDDGTWRFVLTFPDSSVADEWWRAITDTPTVASFFTRVNPQFYTHTPSQLNVYNFFIDARTQSFAPRFKGRFFMTLIDDKGGRGLPIVTRLNVANAISGNW
;
A
#
# COMPACT_ATOMS: atom_id res chain seq x y z
N ILE A 1 -4.07 15.54 3.39
CA ILE A 1 -3.56 14.61 2.34
C ILE A 1 -2.50 13.73 2.98
N THR A 2 -2.69 12.42 2.94
CA THR A 2 -1.76 11.41 3.47
C THR A 2 -1.33 10.48 2.34
N THR A 3 -0.04 10.24 2.22
CA THR A 3 0.52 9.46 1.13
C THR A 3 1.17 8.19 1.65
N LEU A 4 0.78 7.05 1.08
CA LEU A 4 1.39 5.75 1.32
C LEU A 4 2.09 5.28 0.04
N LEU A 5 3.26 4.67 0.22
CA LEU A 5 4.04 4.04 -0.82
C LEU A 5 3.83 2.53 -0.74
N VAL A 6 3.38 1.92 -1.83
CA VAL A 6 3.15 0.48 -1.94
C VAL A 6 4.04 -0.11 -3.02
N PHE A 7 5.01 -0.90 -2.59
CA PHE A 7 6.06 -1.45 -3.43
C PHE A 7 5.93 -2.97 -3.54
N PRO A 8 6.42 -3.58 -4.62
CA PRO A 8 6.54 -5.02 -4.68
C PRO A 8 7.72 -5.51 -3.82
N SER A 9 7.61 -6.71 -3.26
CA SER A 9 8.68 -7.37 -2.52
C SER A 9 9.79 -7.93 -3.41
N GLN A 10 9.51 -8.14 -4.70
CA GLN A 10 10.48 -8.53 -5.73
C GLN A 10 10.46 -7.49 -6.86
N ILE A 11 11.65 -7.05 -7.30
CA ILE A 11 11.84 -5.91 -8.22
C ILE A 11 12.41 -6.37 -9.57
N GLU A 12 12.50 -7.68 -9.81
CA GLU A 12 13.27 -8.26 -10.92
C GLU A 12 12.43 -8.69 -12.13
N ASP A 13 11.20 -8.19 -12.30
CA ASP A 13 10.44 -8.45 -13.51
C ASP A 13 9.76 -7.20 -14.09
N ASP A 14 9.47 -7.26 -15.40
CA ASP A 14 8.81 -6.20 -16.16
C ASP A 14 7.28 -6.14 -15.94
N GLY A 15 6.72 -7.06 -15.13
CA GLY A 15 5.29 -7.17 -14.87
C GLY A 15 4.86 -6.53 -13.55
N THR A 16 5.81 -6.02 -12.77
CA THR A 16 5.57 -5.66 -11.37
C THR A 16 5.61 -4.14 -11.15
N TRP A 17 4.49 -3.60 -10.66
CA TRP A 17 4.26 -2.16 -10.56
C TRP A 17 4.38 -1.61 -9.13
N ARG A 18 4.86 -0.37 -9.02
CA ARG A 18 4.96 0.41 -7.77
C ARG A 18 3.89 1.49 -7.77
N PHE A 19 3.24 1.69 -6.63
CA PHE A 19 2.15 2.66 -6.53
C PHE A 19 2.34 3.62 -5.37
N VAL A 20 1.96 4.88 -5.60
CA VAL A 20 1.66 5.84 -4.55
C VAL A 20 0.15 5.81 -4.34
N LEU A 21 -0.28 5.49 -3.12
CA LEU A 21 -1.66 5.66 -2.68
C LEU A 21 -1.80 7.00 -1.96
N THR A 22 -2.66 7.87 -2.47
CA THR A 22 -2.89 9.20 -1.89
C THR A 22 -4.30 9.27 -1.30
N PHE A 23 -4.36 9.39 0.01
CA PHE A 23 -5.58 9.49 0.82
C PHE A 23 -5.88 10.95 1.17
N PRO A 24 -7.15 11.33 1.38
CA PRO A 24 -7.52 12.66 1.82
C PRO A 24 -6.92 13.01 3.19
N ASP A 25 -6.84 12.04 4.09
CA ASP A 25 -6.28 12.15 5.44
C ASP A 25 -5.79 10.79 5.97
N SER A 26 -5.17 10.80 7.16
CA SER A 26 -4.60 9.61 7.78
C SER A 26 -5.66 8.62 8.27
N SER A 27 -6.87 9.08 8.59
CA SER A 27 -7.94 8.20 9.06
C SER A 27 -8.39 7.22 7.97
N VAL A 28 -8.45 7.67 6.71
CA VAL A 28 -8.79 6.82 5.57
C VAL A 28 -7.65 5.85 5.24
N ALA A 29 -6.40 6.30 5.37
CA ALA A 29 -5.23 5.43 5.21
C ALA A 29 -5.21 4.30 6.27
N ASP A 30 -5.51 4.64 7.53
CA ASP A 30 -5.61 3.66 8.62
C ASP A 30 -6.81 2.71 8.44
N GLU A 31 -7.96 3.21 7.97
CA GLU A 31 -9.11 2.37 7.62
C GLU A 31 -8.79 1.38 6.50
N TRP A 32 -8.05 1.83 5.48
CA TRP A 32 -7.59 0.99 4.38
C TRP A 32 -6.65 -0.11 4.89
N TRP A 33 -5.67 0.26 5.73
CA TRP A 33 -4.75 -0.71 6.31
C TRP A 33 -5.47 -1.72 7.20
N ARG A 34 -6.41 -1.28 8.04
CA ARG A 34 -7.24 -2.17 8.87
C ARG A 34 -8.04 -3.14 8.00
N ALA A 35 -8.65 -2.67 6.90
CA ALA A 35 -9.39 -3.53 5.97
C ALA A 35 -8.55 -4.71 5.44
N ILE A 36 -7.28 -4.41 5.11
CA ILE A 36 -6.33 -5.40 4.63
C ILE A 36 -5.98 -6.39 5.75
N THR A 37 -5.66 -5.90 6.95
CA THR A 37 -5.25 -6.76 8.06
C THR A 37 -6.39 -7.59 8.64
N ASP A 38 -7.63 -7.10 8.57
CA ASP A 38 -8.84 -7.81 9.00
C ASP A 38 -9.22 -8.96 8.05
N THR A 39 -8.60 -9.02 6.86
CA THR A 39 -8.79 -10.10 5.88
C THR A 39 -7.53 -10.97 5.83
N PRO A 40 -7.45 -12.09 6.58
CA PRO A 40 -6.19 -12.82 6.80
C PRO A 40 -5.46 -13.25 5.52
N THR A 41 -6.21 -13.63 4.48
CA THR A 41 -5.65 -14.00 3.17
C THR A 41 -4.95 -12.82 2.51
N VAL A 42 -5.58 -11.64 2.48
CA VAL A 42 -5.00 -10.42 1.91
C VAL A 42 -3.86 -9.90 2.79
N ALA A 43 -4.03 -9.93 4.11
CA ALA A 43 -3.02 -9.50 5.07
C ALA A 43 -1.66 -10.20 4.84
N SER A 44 -1.68 -11.50 4.54
CA SER A 44 -0.47 -12.29 4.31
C SER A 44 0.35 -11.83 3.09
N PHE A 45 -0.24 -11.04 2.19
CA PHE A 45 0.41 -10.57 0.97
C PHE A 45 1.04 -9.20 1.13
N PHE A 46 0.75 -8.48 2.23
CA PHE A 46 1.30 -7.17 2.51
C PHE A 46 2.26 -7.22 3.70
N THR A 47 3.27 -6.36 3.67
CA THR A 47 4.16 -6.12 4.80
C THR A 47 4.25 -4.62 5.03
N ARG A 48 3.89 -4.17 6.22
CA ARG A 48 4.10 -2.79 6.65
C ARG A 48 5.57 -2.65 7.05
N VAL A 49 6.31 -1.85 6.28
CA VAL A 49 7.73 -1.60 6.54
C VAL A 49 7.90 -0.41 7.48
N ASN A 50 7.11 0.65 7.27
CA ASN A 50 6.92 1.76 8.21
C ASN A 50 5.51 2.38 7.99
N PRO A 51 5.10 3.43 8.73
CA PRO A 51 3.75 3.99 8.61
C PRO A 51 3.37 4.49 7.21
N GLN A 52 4.34 4.91 6.40
CA GLN A 52 4.17 5.47 5.06
C GLN A 52 4.62 4.50 3.94
N PHE A 53 5.25 3.37 4.26
CA PHE A 53 5.86 2.47 3.30
C PHE A 53 5.45 1.02 3.56
N TYR A 54 4.88 0.39 2.52
CA TYR A 54 4.38 -0.97 2.51
C TYR A 54 4.99 -1.72 1.34
N THR A 55 5.23 -3.00 1.51
CA THR A 55 5.54 -3.93 0.42
C THR A 55 4.40 -4.92 0.22
N HIS A 56 4.26 -5.48 -0.97
CA HIS A 56 3.30 -6.53 -1.27
C HIS A 56 3.90 -7.60 -2.18
N THR A 57 3.32 -8.81 -2.20
CA THR A 57 3.71 -9.90 -3.09
C THR A 57 2.83 -9.90 -4.35
N PRO A 58 3.31 -9.40 -5.50
CA PRO A 58 2.47 -9.15 -6.69
C PRO A 58 1.93 -10.42 -7.33
N SER A 59 2.70 -11.51 -7.27
CA SER A 59 2.31 -12.84 -7.75
C SER A 59 1.12 -13.43 -6.98
N GLN A 60 0.91 -12.97 -5.74
CA GLN A 60 -0.24 -13.35 -4.94
C GLN A 60 -1.38 -12.35 -5.11
N LEU A 61 -1.14 -11.06 -4.91
CA LEU A 61 -2.12 -10.00 -5.12
C LEU A 61 -1.42 -8.71 -5.51
N ASN A 62 -1.49 -8.35 -6.79
CA ASN A 62 -1.03 -7.05 -7.27
C ASN A 62 -1.99 -5.95 -6.79
N VAL A 63 -1.46 -4.92 -6.11
CA VAL A 63 -2.30 -3.81 -5.57
C VAL A 63 -3.08 -3.06 -6.66
N TYR A 64 -2.61 -3.09 -7.91
CA TYR A 64 -3.36 -2.59 -9.06
C TYR A 64 -4.76 -3.20 -9.16
N ASN A 65 -4.89 -4.48 -8.82
CA ASN A 65 -6.15 -5.23 -8.90
C ASN A 65 -7.06 -5.00 -7.68
N PHE A 66 -6.73 -4.09 -6.76
CA PHE A 66 -7.45 -3.90 -5.49
C PHE A 66 -8.97 -3.76 -5.64
N PHE A 67 -9.47 -3.13 -6.71
CA PHE A 67 -10.91 -2.93 -6.91
C PHE A 67 -11.61 -4.06 -7.69
N ILE A 68 -10.87 -5.02 -8.24
CA ILE A 68 -11.41 -6.09 -9.10
C ILE A 68 -11.13 -7.50 -8.54
N ASP A 69 -10.12 -7.66 -7.70
CA ASP A 69 -9.74 -8.94 -7.10
C ASP A 69 -10.84 -9.49 -6.17
N ALA A 70 -11.24 -10.74 -6.36
CA ALA A 70 -12.29 -11.37 -5.57
C ALA A 70 -12.02 -11.36 -4.06
N ARG A 71 -10.75 -11.38 -3.64
CA ARG A 71 -10.35 -11.40 -2.23
C ARG A 71 -10.54 -10.06 -1.53
N THR A 72 -10.62 -8.97 -2.28
CA THR A 72 -10.82 -7.60 -1.74
C THR A 72 -12.24 -7.09 -1.98
N GLN A 73 -13.05 -7.75 -2.81
CA GLN A 73 -14.40 -7.30 -3.19
C GLN A 73 -15.35 -7.03 -2.01
N SER A 74 -15.18 -7.71 -0.88
CA SER A 74 -16.01 -7.50 0.32
C SER A 74 -15.78 -6.14 0.98
N PHE A 75 -14.62 -5.50 0.79
CA PHE A 75 -14.28 -4.23 1.44
C PHE A 75 -13.76 -3.14 0.51
N ALA A 76 -13.20 -3.48 -0.66
CA ALA A 76 -12.67 -2.51 -1.62
C ALA A 76 -13.70 -1.46 -2.10
N PRO A 77 -15.01 -1.78 -2.31
CA PRO A 77 -15.98 -0.80 -2.79
C PRO A 77 -16.10 0.45 -1.91
N ARG A 78 -15.93 0.33 -0.59
CA ARG A 78 -16.02 1.47 0.34
C ARG A 78 -14.90 2.49 0.19
N PHE A 79 -13.83 2.15 -0.55
CA PHE A 79 -12.69 3.03 -0.80
C PHE A 79 -12.71 3.70 -2.18
N LYS A 80 -13.69 3.39 -3.03
CA LYS A 80 -13.84 4.06 -4.33
C LYS A 80 -14.02 5.57 -4.12
N GLY A 81 -13.19 6.38 -4.79
CA GLY A 81 -13.18 7.84 -4.63
C GLY A 81 -12.59 8.35 -3.32
N ARG A 82 -12.09 7.47 -2.43
CA ARG A 82 -11.48 7.84 -1.14
C ARG A 82 -9.96 7.75 -1.13
N PHE A 83 -9.34 7.34 -2.23
CA PHE A 83 -7.91 7.53 -2.48
C PHE A 83 -7.62 7.48 -3.98
N PHE A 84 -6.47 8.03 -4.36
CA PHE A 84 -5.89 7.88 -5.70
C PHE A 84 -4.77 6.86 -5.69
N MET A 85 -4.71 6.03 -6.73
CA MET A 85 -3.60 5.11 -6.99
C MET A 85 -2.81 5.64 -8.18
N THR A 86 -1.57 6.05 -7.94
CA THR A 86 -0.68 6.58 -8.97
C THR A 86 0.44 5.59 -9.23
N LEU A 87 0.55 5.12 -10.47
CA LEU A 87 1.68 4.29 -10.90
C LEU A 87 2.97 5.11 -10.86
N ILE A 88 4.00 4.60 -10.19
CA ILE A 88 5.34 5.19 -10.19
C ILE A 88 6.08 4.69 -11.43
N ASP A 89 6.64 5.62 -12.19
CA ASP A 89 7.17 5.41 -13.53
C ASP A 89 8.02 4.13 -13.67
N ASP A 90 7.60 3.32 -14.65
CA ASP A 90 7.95 1.92 -14.80
C ASP A 90 9.32 1.72 -15.47
N LYS A 91 9.97 2.76 -16.02
CA LYS A 91 11.31 2.60 -16.65
C LYS A 91 12.37 3.56 -16.13
N GLY A 92 12.03 4.80 -15.76
CA GLY A 92 13.00 5.78 -15.23
C GLY A 92 13.19 5.69 -13.71
N GLY A 93 12.16 5.33 -12.96
CA GLY A 93 12.19 5.30 -11.49
C GLY A 93 12.78 4.02 -10.88
N ARG A 94 13.14 3.01 -11.69
CA ARG A 94 13.64 1.70 -11.21
C ARG A 94 15.06 1.76 -10.60
N GLY A 95 15.84 2.79 -10.90
CA GLY A 95 17.16 3.04 -10.29
C GLY A 95 17.11 3.83 -8.99
N LEU A 96 15.92 4.25 -8.53
CA LEU A 96 15.79 4.95 -7.27
C LEU A 96 15.87 3.94 -6.12
N PRO A 97 16.84 4.08 -5.19
CA PRO A 97 16.92 3.20 -4.04
C PRO A 97 15.61 3.30 -3.25
N ILE A 98 15.06 2.14 -2.89
CA ILE A 98 13.97 2.07 -1.92
C ILE A 98 14.49 2.72 -0.64
N VAL A 99 13.77 3.73 -0.13
CA VAL A 99 14.07 4.33 1.17
C VAL A 99 14.14 3.18 2.18
N THR A 100 15.32 2.97 2.74
CA THR A 100 15.57 1.95 3.77
C THR A 100 14.64 2.17 4.96
N ARG A 101 14.37 1.11 5.74
CA ARG A 101 13.57 1.17 6.98
C ARG A 101 14.04 2.34 7.85
N LEU A 102 13.35 3.47 7.75
CA LEU A 102 13.45 4.53 8.75
C LEU A 102 12.61 4.05 9.92
N ASN A 103 13.23 3.94 11.10
CA ASN A 103 12.53 3.78 12.37
C ASN A 103 11.76 5.07 12.66
N VAL A 104 10.69 5.32 11.90
CA VAL A 104 9.72 6.36 12.20
C VAL A 104 8.86 5.78 13.31
N ALA A 105 9.13 6.20 14.54
CA ALA A 105 8.21 5.96 15.64
C ALA A 105 6.83 6.46 15.19
N ASN A 106 5.80 5.62 15.31
CA ASN A 106 4.43 6.11 15.24
C ASN A 106 4.34 7.25 16.25
N ALA A 107 4.02 8.45 15.80
CA ALA A 107 3.63 9.51 16.70
C ALA A 107 2.33 9.03 17.36
N ILE A 108 2.45 8.40 18.53
CA ILE A 108 1.35 8.27 19.46
C ILE A 108 1.10 9.70 19.92
N SER A 109 0.29 10.45 19.18
CA SER A 109 -0.32 11.67 19.68
C SER A 109 -1.44 11.24 20.63
N GLY A 110 -1.05 10.82 21.83
CA GLY A 110 -1.94 10.49 22.93
C GLY A 110 -1.46 11.24 24.16
N ASN A 111 -2.16 12.31 24.51
CA ASN A 111 -2.03 12.98 25.79
C ASN A 111 -2.31 11.97 26.91
N TRP A 112 -1.42 11.91 27.91
CA TRP A 112 -1.71 11.35 29.23
C TRP A 112 -2.33 12.43 30.11
#